data_AF-A0A3B4Z6B7-F1
#
_entry.id   AF-A0A3B4Z6B7-F1
#
_cell.length_a   1.000
_cell.length_b   1.000
_cell.length_c   1.000
_cell.angle_alpha   90.00
_cell.angle_beta   90.00
_cell.angle_gamma   90.00
#
_symmetry.space_group_name_H-M   'P 1'
#
loop_
_entity.id
_entity.type
_entity.pdbx_description
1 polymer ?
#
loop_
_entity_poly.entity_id
_entity_poly.type
_entity_poly.pdbx_seq_one_letter_code
_entity_poly.pdbx_strand_id
1 'polypeptide(L)'
;MVVPESQDKMFYPPGDLQRDAHVPDFNSYLALYRKSLENPEAFWKEIADEFFWKKPATGAMLQYNFDVTKGSIYVKCMEGAKTNMCYNVLDRHVKEGNLGEKVAYYW
;
A
#
# COMPACT_ATOMS: atom_id res chain seq x y z
N MET A 1 -32.70 -6.36 13.99
CA MET A 1 -32.91 -7.33 12.89
C MET A 1 -31.71 -8.27 12.94
N VAL A 2 -31.87 -9.43 13.58
CA VAL A 2 -30.78 -10.40 13.78
C VAL A 2 -30.83 -11.33 12.57
N VAL A 3 -29.77 -11.36 11.77
CA VAL A 3 -29.69 -12.27 10.62
C VAL A 3 -29.58 -13.69 11.19
N PRO A 4 -30.51 -14.62 10.91
CA PRO A 4 -30.46 -15.97 11.46
C PRO A 4 -29.28 -16.75 10.87
N GLU A 5 -28.49 -17.38 11.74
CA GLU A 5 -27.60 -18.53 11.48
C GLU A 5 -26.88 -18.57 10.12
N SER A 6 -26.06 -17.55 9.81
CA SER A 6 -24.96 -17.78 8.87
C SER A 6 -23.95 -18.69 9.56
N GLN A 7 -23.94 -19.98 9.22
CA GLN A 7 -22.76 -20.80 9.48
C GLN A 7 -21.58 -20.11 8.81
N ASP A 8 -20.58 -19.64 9.59
CA ASP A 8 -19.36 -19.05 9.07
C ASP A 8 -18.57 -20.10 8.30
N LYS A 9 -18.96 -20.32 7.04
CA LYS A 9 -18.29 -21.23 6.13
C LYS A 9 -17.05 -20.53 5.61
N MET A 10 -15.89 -20.97 6.09
CA MET A 10 -14.60 -20.50 5.60
C MET A 10 -14.34 -21.06 4.20
N PHE A 11 -14.00 -20.19 3.25
CA PHE A 11 -13.63 -20.56 1.89
C PHE A 11 -12.13 -20.35 1.70
N TYR A 12 -11.40 -21.44 1.45
CA TYR A 12 -9.98 -21.37 1.16
C TYR A 12 -9.76 -21.01 -0.31
N PRO A 13 -8.76 -20.16 -0.61
CA PRO A 13 -8.37 -19.89 -1.99
C PRO A 13 -7.92 -21.19 -2.69
N PRO A 14 -8.19 -21.35 -3.99
CA PRO A 14 -7.61 -22.43 -4.80
C PRO A 14 -6.08 -22.48 -4.71
N GLY A 15 -5.49 -23.67 -4.85
CA GLY A 15 -4.05 -23.86 -4.60
C GLY A 15 -3.13 -23.16 -5.61
N ASP A 16 -3.59 -22.99 -6.85
CA ASP A 16 -2.94 -22.18 -7.87
C ASP A 16 -2.93 -20.69 -7.48
N LEU A 17 -4.05 -20.16 -7.02
CA LEU A 17 -4.14 -18.78 -6.52
C LEU A 17 -3.24 -18.55 -5.32
N GLN A 18 -3.18 -19.50 -4.38
CA GLN A 18 -2.28 -19.39 -3.21
C GLN A 18 -0.81 -19.29 -3.63
N ARG A 19 -0.37 -20.12 -4.58
CA ARG A 19 1.03 -20.16 -5.03
C ARG A 19 1.47 -18.86 -5.68
N ASP A 20 0.61 -18.25 -6.49
CA ASP A 20 0.97 -17.11 -7.32
C ASP A 20 0.65 -15.75 -6.64
N ALA A 21 -0.01 -15.76 -5.48
CA ALA A 21 -0.34 -14.55 -4.72
C ALA A 21 0.87 -13.95 -4.00
N HIS A 22 0.91 -12.62 -3.92
CA HIS A 22 1.89 -11.87 -3.13
C HIS A 22 1.80 -12.15 -1.62
N VAL A 23 0.62 -12.57 -1.15
CA VAL A 23 0.37 -13.01 0.23
C VAL A 23 -0.33 -14.37 0.16
N PRO A 24 0.42 -15.48 0.23
CA PRO A 24 -0.10 -16.81 -0.14
C PRO A 24 -1.01 -17.43 0.92
N ASP A 25 -0.86 -17.04 2.18
CA ASP A 25 -1.55 -17.64 3.31
C ASP A 25 -1.77 -16.64 4.46
N PHE A 26 -2.53 -17.07 5.47
CA PHE A 26 -2.90 -16.22 6.60
C PHE A 26 -1.72 -15.89 7.53
N ASN A 27 -0.74 -16.79 7.70
CA ASN A 27 0.45 -16.51 8.50
C ASN A 27 1.33 -15.46 7.82
N SER A 28 1.48 -15.55 6.50
CA SER A 28 2.15 -14.54 5.69
C SER A 28 1.50 -13.16 5.84
N TYR A 29 0.16 -13.09 5.79
CA TYR A 29 -0.59 -11.87 6.10
C TYR A 29 -0.32 -11.36 7.52
N LEU A 30 -0.42 -12.23 8.53
CA LEU A 30 -0.21 -11.85 9.93
C LEU A 30 1.20 -11.31 10.17
N ALA A 31 2.22 -11.87 9.52
CA ALA A 31 3.59 -11.39 9.60
C ALA A 31 3.73 -9.97 9.02
N LEU A 32 3.17 -9.71 7.83
CA LEU A 32 3.15 -8.38 7.21
C LEU A 32 2.37 -7.38 8.05
N TYR A 33 1.20 -7.77 8.54
CA TYR A 33 0.36 -6.95 9.40
C TYR A 33 1.09 -6.57 10.69
N ARG A 34 1.73 -7.55 11.35
CA ARG A 34 2.54 -7.32 12.54
C ARG A 34 3.69 -6.36 12.26
N LYS A 35 4.43 -6.53 11.15
CA LYS A 35 5.49 -5.60 10.72
C LYS A 35 4.95 -4.18 10.54
N SER A 36 3.77 -4.03 9.94
CA SER A 36 3.14 -2.72 9.72
C SER A 36 2.76 -1.99 11.01
N LEU A 37 2.49 -2.73 12.10
CA LEU A 37 2.16 -2.17 13.41
C LEU A 37 3.39 -1.90 14.27
N GLU A 38 4.33 -2.85 14.30
CA GLU A 38 5.52 -2.76 15.16
C GLU A 38 6.56 -1.80 14.60
N ASN A 39 6.75 -1.76 13.28
CA ASN A 39 7.72 -0.92 12.59
C ASN A 39 7.09 -0.18 11.39
N PRO A 40 6.08 0.69 11.61
CA PRO A 40 5.32 1.33 10.55
C PRO A 40 6.18 2.17 9.62
N GLU A 41 7.19 2.86 10.15
CA GLU A 41 8.06 3.72 9.35
C GLU A 41 8.88 2.93 8.32
N ALA A 42 9.49 1.82 8.75
CA ALA A 42 10.25 0.94 7.86
C ALA A 42 9.33 0.24 6.85
N PHE A 43 8.16 -0.22 7.29
CA PHE A 43 7.17 -0.87 6.43
C PHE A 43 6.69 0.05 5.31
N TRP A 44 6.24 1.27 5.64
CA TRP A 44 5.77 2.21 4.63
C TRP A 44 6.90 2.75 3.76
N LYS A 45 8.13 2.82 4.29
CA LYS A 45 9.31 3.17 3.49
C LYS A 45 9.60 2.15 2.40
N GLU A 46 9.61 0.86 2.73
CA GLU A 46 9.79 -0.21 1.72
C GLU A 46 8.77 -0.09 0.58
N ILE A 47 7.49 0.12 0.92
CA ILE A 47 6.43 0.29 -0.08
C ILE A 47 6.66 1.57 -0.89
N ALA A 48 7.03 2.67 -0.25
CA ALA A 48 7.28 3.94 -0.92
C ALA A 48 8.46 3.87 -1.89
N ASP A 49 9.48 3.05 -1.60
CA ASP A 49 10.67 2.88 -2.43
C ASP A 49 10.37 2.22 -3.78
N GLU A 50 9.19 1.58 -3.94
CA GLU A 50 8.72 1.05 -5.24
C GLU A 50 8.23 2.14 -6.22
N PHE A 51 8.05 3.38 -5.74
CA PHE A 51 7.56 4.50 -6.53
C PHE A 51 8.68 5.42 -6.97
N PHE A 52 8.47 6.08 -8.11
CA PHE A 52 9.33 7.18 -8.51
C PHE A 52 9.06 8.41 -7.63
N TRP A 53 10.14 8.96 -7.06
CA TRP A 53 10.12 10.21 -6.33
C TRP A 53 11.13 11.19 -6.94
N LYS A 54 10.65 12.33 -7.44
CA LYS A 54 11.54 13.42 -7.88
C LYS A 54 12.34 13.99 -6.71
N LYS A 55 11.74 14.03 -5.54
CA LYS A 55 12.41 14.28 -4.26
C LYS A 55 11.87 13.26 -3.24
N PRO A 56 12.70 12.35 -2.71
CA PRO A 56 12.27 11.46 -1.63
C PRO A 56 11.84 12.24 -0.38
N ALA A 57 11.06 11.58 0.48
CA ALA A 57 10.71 12.13 1.79
C ALA A 57 11.97 12.42 2.62
N THR A 58 11.98 13.53 3.35
CA THR A 58 13.10 13.91 4.23
C THR A 58 12.77 13.81 5.71
N GLY A 59 11.50 13.61 6.05
CA GLY A 59 11.02 13.42 7.42
C GLY A 59 10.39 12.05 7.64
N ALA A 60 9.66 11.90 8.74
CA ALA A 60 8.92 10.68 9.05
C ALA A 60 7.93 10.32 7.94
N MET A 61 7.74 9.01 7.71
CA MET A 61 6.77 8.52 6.72
C MET A 61 5.33 8.91 7.05
N LEU A 62 5.00 9.00 8.34
CA LEU A 62 3.69 9.41 8.84
C LEU A 62 3.85 10.24 10.12
N GLN A 63 3.26 11.42 10.14
CA GLN A 63 3.16 12.28 11.32
C GLN A 63 1.70 12.72 11.46
N TYR A 64 1.12 12.61 12.65
CA TYR A 64 -0.27 13.00 12.87
C TYR A 64 -0.51 13.50 14.29
N ASN A 65 -1.58 14.27 14.44
CA ASN A 65 -2.20 14.55 15.72
C ASN A 65 -3.71 14.37 15.58
N PHE A 66 -4.29 13.47 16.38
CA PHE A 66 -5.75 13.32 16.54
C PHE A 66 -6.24 13.77 17.91
N ASP A 67 -5.34 14.23 18.78
CA ASP A 67 -5.67 14.70 20.12
C ASP A 67 -5.91 16.21 20.08
N VAL A 68 -7.18 16.59 20.18
CA VAL A 68 -7.62 18.01 20.17
C VAL A 68 -7.03 18.82 21.32
N THR A 69 -6.56 18.17 22.39
CA THR A 69 -5.92 18.86 23.52
C THR A 69 -4.45 19.21 23.26
N LYS A 70 -3.82 18.54 22.29
CA LYS A 70 -2.39 18.71 21.93
C LYS A 70 -2.17 19.67 20.77
N GLY A 71 -3.22 20.36 20.33
CA GLY A 71 -3.19 21.34 19.24
C GLY A 71 -4.05 20.93 18.06
N SER A 72 -3.78 21.53 16.90
CA SER A 72 -4.56 21.29 15.68
C SER A 72 -4.48 19.82 15.25
N ILE A 73 -5.60 19.32 14.74
CA ILE A 73 -5.68 18.00 14.12
C ILE A 73 -4.98 18.04 12.76
N TYR A 74 -4.07 17.11 12.52
CA TYR A 74 -3.38 17.00 11.24
C TYR A 74 -2.93 15.58 10.95
N VAL A 75 -2.73 15.30 9.67
CA VAL A 75 -2.06 14.09 9.17
C VAL A 75 -1.14 14.53 8.04
N LYS A 76 0.12 14.11 8.09
CA LYS A 76 1.14 14.34 7.08
C LYS A 76 1.79 13.01 6.75
N CYS A 77 1.73 12.63 5.48
CA CYS A 77 2.41 11.46 4.97
C CYS A 77 3.59 11.93 4.11
N MET A 78 4.77 11.35 4.33
CA MET A 78 5.96 11.58 3.50
C MET A 78 6.30 13.07 3.31
N GLU A 79 6.33 13.83 4.41
CA GLU A 79 6.54 15.28 4.34
C GLU A 79 7.84 15.64 3.59
N GLY A 80 7.73 16.62 2.69
CA GLY A 80 8.84 17.06 1.84
C GLY A 80 9.09 16.22 0.59
N ALA A 81 8.41 15.07 0.44
CA ALA A 81 8.48 14.28 -0.78
C ALA A 81 7.81 15.02 -1.96
N LYS A 82 8.33 14.80 -3.16
CA LYS A 82 7.78 15.33 -4.41
C LYS A 82 7.75 14.24 -5.46
N THR A 83 6.58 14.03 -6.05
CA THR A 83 6.39 13.14 -7.18
C THR A 83 5.34 13.71 -8.14
N ASN A 84 5.13 13.05 -9.26
CA ASN A 84 4.03 13.31 -10.19
C ASN A 84 3.29 11.99 -10.44
N MET A 85 1.95 12.03 -10.34
CA MET A 85 1.11 10.85 -10.47
C MET A 85 1.14 10.27 -11.89
N CYS A 86 1.07 11.13 -12.92
CA CYS A 86 1.19 10.69 -14.31
C CYS A 86 2.54 10.02 -14.58
N TYR A 87 3.62 10.52 -13.95
CA TYR A 87 4.92 9.87 -14.13
C TYR A 87 4.94 8.43 -13.60
N ASN A 88 4.36 8.21 -12.42
CA ASN A 88 4.30 6.87 -11.82
C ASN A 88 3.33 5.92 -12.54
N VAL A 89 2.21 6.44 -13.07
CA VAL A 89 1.15 5.61 -13.67
C VAL A 89 1.32 5.42 -15.17
N LEU A 90 2.05 6.31 -15.86
CA LEU A 90 2.22 6.27 -17.32
C LEU A 90 3.68 6.40 -17.74
N ASP A 91 4.34 7.53 -17.49
CA ASP A 91 5.65 7.83 -18.11
C ASP A 91 6.69 6.76 -17.82
N ARG A 92 6.83 6.33 -16.56
CA ARG A 92 7.83 5.32 -16.19
C ARG A 92 7.54 3.96 -16.83
N HIS A 93 6.26 3.59 -16.98
CA HIS A 93 5.90 2.33 -17.61
C HIS A 93 6.23 2.34 -19.11
N VAL A 94 6.01 3.46 -19.79
CA VAL A 94 6.37 3.62 -21.21
C VAL A 94 7.89 3.69 -21.40
N LYS A 95 8.58 4.55 -20.63
CA LYS A 95 9.99 4.88 -20.82
C LYS A 95 10.96 3.87 -20.21
N GLU A 96 10.68 3.40 -19.00
CA GLU A 96 11.57 2.51 -18.24
C GLU A 96 11.11 1.06 -18.34
N GLY A 97 9.78 0.83 -18.34
CA GLY A 97 9.18 -0.49 -18.47
C GLY A 97 9.07 -1.01 -19.92
N ASN A 98 9.35 -0.17 -20.92
CA ASN A 98 9.16 -0.48 -22.34
C ASN A 98 7.75 -1.00 -22.69
N LEU A 99 6.73 -0.47 -22.00
CA LEU A 99 5.33 -0.89 -22.14
C LEU A 99 4.52 0.03 -23.06
N GLY A 100 5.16 0.76 -23.97
CA GLY A 100 4.49 1.73 -24.87
C GLY A 100 3.36 1.14 -25.71
N GLU A 101 3.52 -0.12 -26.14
CA GLU A 101 2.51 -0.86 -26.93
C GLU A 101 1.53 -1.66 -26.06
N LYS A 102 1.71 -1.67 -24.73
CA LYS A 102 0.81 -2.40 -23.83
C LYS A 102 -0.46 -1.60 -23.63
N VAL A 103 -1.60 -2.22 -23.90
CA VAL A 103 -2.91 -1.63 -23.62
C VAL A 103 -3.00 -1.22 -22.15
N ALA A 104 -3.18 0.08 -21.90
CA ALA A 104 -3.30 0.63 -20.56
C ALA A 104 -4.77 0.73 -20.08
N TYR A 105 -5.71 0.88 -21.02
CA TYR A 105 -7.13 1.06 -20.73
C TYR A 105 -7.98 0.46 -21.84
N TYR A 106 -8.99 -0.31 -21.46
CA TYR A 106 -10.06 -0.79 -22.35
C TYR A 106 -11.28 0.12 -22.13
N TRP A 107 -11.77 0.74 -23.20
CA TRP A 107 -12.97 1.59 -23.20
C TRP A 107 -14.21 0.78 -23.55
#